data_AF-A0A5C8TWD4-F1
#
_entry.id   AF-A0A5C8TWD4-F1
#
_cell.length_a   1.000
_cell.length_b   1.000
_cell.length_c   1.000
_cell.angle_alpha   90.00
_cell.angle_beta   90.00
_cell.angle_gamma   90.00
#
_symmetry.space_group_name_H-M   'P 1'
#
loop_
_entity.id
_entity.type
_entity.pdbx_description
1 polymer ?
#
loop_
_entity_poly.entity_id
_entity_poly.type
_entity_poly.pdbx_seq_one_letter_code
_entity_poly.pdbx_strand_id
1 'polypeptide(L)'
;MGPGREAADAAALLDGFSACLSGLGLPLARATTHAPTLHPSFRWVMRVWHPGASSLALRRRHGIEGTPTFHGNTVEHVVETRTPF
;
A
#
# COMPACT_ATOMS: atom_id res chain seq x y z
N MET A 1 -0.46 25.93 5.85
CA MET A 1 -0.36 24.46 5.83
C MET A 1 -1.74 23.88 5.55
N GLY A 2 -1.87 22.73 4.88
CA GLY A 2 -3.18 22.13 4.56
C GLY A 2 -3.74 21.21 5.65
N PRO A 3 -5.04 20.87 5.61
CA PRO A 3 -5.75 20.12 6.66
C PRO A 3 -5.23 18.70 6.88
N GLY A 4 -4.54 18.11 5.89
CA GLY A 4 -3.96 16.77 6.03
C GLY A 4 -2.89 16.64 7.13
N ARG A 5 -2.30 17.75 7.60
CA ARG A 5 -1.34 17.73 8.72
C ARG A 5 -1.99 17.54 10.09
N GLU A 6 -3.28 17.81 10.21
CA GLU A 6 -4.02 17.66 11.47
C GLU A 6 -4.59 16.25 11.65
N ALA A 7 -4.45 15.39 10.63
CA ALA A 7 -4.86 14.00 10.72
C ALA A 7 -4.08 13.27 11.83
N ALA A 8 -4.82 12.61 12.72
CA ALA A 8 -4.24 11.90 13.86
C ALA A 8 -3.30 10.77 13.44
N ASP A 9 -3.59 10.11 12.31
CA ASP A 9 -2.73 9.10 11.72
C ASP A 9 -2.94 8.96 10.19
N ALA A 10 -2.17 8.06 9.58
CA ALA A 10 -2.28 7.77 8.16
C ALA A 10 -3.62 7.11 7.75
N ALA A 11 -4.38 6.53 8.70
CA ALA A 11 -5.72 6.01 8.43
C ALA A 11 -6.68 7.16 8.22
N ALA A 12 -6.74 8.08 9.20
CA ALA A 12 -7.59 9.26 9.17
C ALA A 12 -7.29 10.13 7.95
N LEU A 13 -6.02 10.26 7.57
CA LEU A 13 -5.62 10.96 6.36
C LEU A 13 -6.18 10.31 5.09
N LEU A 14 -6.04 8.99 4.95
CA LEU A 14 -6.49 8.26 3.76
C LEU A 14 -8.02 8.23 3.67
N ASP A 15 -8.70 8.00 4.79
CA ASP A 15 -10.15 7.94 4.87
C ASP A 15 -10.76 9.32 4.53
N GLY A 16 -10.25 10.39 5.14
CA GLY A 16 -10.72 11.76 4.90
C GLY A 16 -10.45 12.25 3.47
N PHE A 17 -9.27 11.95 2.92
CA PHE A 17 -8.94 12.29 1.54
C PHE A 17 -9.84 11.55 0.54
N SER A 18 -10.05 10.25 0.75
CA SER A 18 -10.90 9.44 -0.14
C SER A 18 -12.36 9.86 -0.05
N ALA A 19 -12.85 10.19 1.14
CA ALA A 19 -14.19 10.73 1.36
C ALA A 19 -14.38 12.08 0.64
N CYS A 20 -13.39 12.98 0.74
CA CYS A 20 -13.42 14.27 0.06
C CYS A 20 -13.54 14.10 -1.46
N LEU A 21 -12.67 13.28 -2.06
CA LEU A 21 -12.72 13.02 -3.51
C LEU A 21 -14.02 12.34 -3.95
N SER A 22 -14.54 11.40 -3.15
CA SER A 22 -15.83 10.76 -3.43
C SER A 22 -16.98 11.77 -3.36
N GLY A 23 -16.96 12.69 -2.39
CA GLY A 23 -17.93 13.78 -2.26
C GLY A 23 -17.88 14.78 -3.41
N LEU A 24 -16.72 14.91 -4.08
CA LEU A 24 -16.57 15.67 -5.33
C LEU A 24 -17.06 14.91 -6.58
N GLY A 25 -17.61 13.71 -6.40
CA GLY A 25 -18.16 12.88 -7.48
C GLY A 25 -17.15 12.00 -8.21
N LEU A 26 -15.91 11.87 -7.69
CA LEU A 26 -14.94 10.93 -8.29
C LEU A 26 -15.31 9.48 -7.93
N PRO A 27 -15.39 8.56 -8.92
CA PRO A 27 -15.77 7.17 -8.68
C PRO A 27 -14.58 6.35 -8.17
N LEU A 28 -14.17 6.60 -6.93
CA LEU A 28 -13.09 5.88 -6.28
C LEU A 28 -13.52 4.47 -5.88
N ALA A 29 -12.99 3.45 -6.56
CA ALA A 29 -13.19 2.06 -6.15
C ALA A 29 -12.23 1.63 -5.02
N ARG A 30 -11.07 2.29 -4.92
CA ARG A 30 -9.99 1.97 -3.98
C ARG A 30 -9.01 3.14 -3.85
N ALA A 31 -8.38 3.28 -2.70
CA ALA A 31 -7.22 4.13 -2.50
C ALA A 31 -6.16 3.40 -1.66
N THR A 32 -4.88 3.71 -1.89
CA THR A 32 -3.78 3.08 -1.16
C THR A 32 -2.70 4.08 -0.80
N THR A 33 -2.12 3.94 0.39
CA THR A 33 -0.90 4.66 0.79
C THR A 33 0.19 3.65 1.12
N HIS A 34 1.43 4.03 0.82
CA HIS A 34 2.62 3.24 1.12
C HIS A 34 3.57 4.12 1.94
N ALA A 35 3.79 3.73 3.19
CA ALA A 35 4.73 4.42 4.08
C ALA A 35 5.90 3.48 4.39
N PRO A 36 7.14 3.78 3.94
CA PRO A 36 8.32 3.09 4.44
C PRO A 36 8.46 3.36 5.93
N THR A 37 8.92 2.37 6.69
CA THR A 37 9.11 2.51 8.13
C THR A 37 10.56 2.26 8.51
N LEU A 38 11.02 2.93 9.56
CA LEU A 38 12.30 2.63 10.22
C LEU A 38 12.19 1.45 11.19
N HIS A 39 11.07 0.71 11.15
CA HIS A 39 10.82 -0.38 12.08
C HIS A 39 11.75 -1.56 11.81
N PRO A 40 12.37 -2.18 12.84
CA PRO A 40 13.36 -3.23 12.64
C PRO A 40 12.78 -4.52 12.03
N SER A 41 11.48 -4.77 12.21
CA SER A 41 10.80 -5.97 11.66
C SER A 41 9.93 -5.73 10.43
N PHE A 42 9.59 -4.46 10.13
CA PHE A 42 8.68 -4.13 9.03
C PHE A 42 9.39 -3.18 8.08
N ARG A 43 9.40 -3.55 6.80
CA ARG A 43 9.92 -2.68 5.76
C ARG A 43 8.96 -1.50 5.65
N TRP A 44 7.70 -1.76 5.25
CA TRP A 44 6.72 -0.72 4.93
C TRP A 44 5.35 -1.07 5.53
N VAL A 45 4.54 -0.05 5.78
CA VAL A 45 3.11 -0.19 6.10
C VAL A 45 2.32 0.37 4.93
N MET A 46 1.51 -0.49 4.32
CA MET A 46 0.54 -0.09 3.32
C MET A 46 -0.82 0.06 3.98
N ARG A 47 -1.58 1.09 3.60
CA ARG A 47 -3.01 1.16 3.92
C ARG A 47 -3.83 1.00 2.66
N VAL A 48 -4.93 0.27 2.77
CA VAL A 48 -5.88 0.04 1.69
C VAL A 48 -7.25 0.52 2.14
N TRP A 49 -7.85 1.40 1.37
CA TRP A 49 -9.18 1.95 1.58
C TRP A 49 -10.11 1.52 0.46
N HIS A 50 -11.37 1.28 0.81
CA HIS A 50 -12.49 1.03 -0.10
C HIS A 50 -13.71 1.83 0.35
N PRO A 51 -14.62 2.19 -0.57
CA PRO A 51 -15.88 2.85 -0.21
C PRO A 51 -16.66 2.07 0.84
N GLY A 52 -17.14 2.75 1.86
CA GLY A 52 -17.96 2.16 2.92
C GLY A 52 -17.21 1.29 3.93
N ALA A 53 -15.88 1.20 3.85
CA ALA A 53 -15.05 0.43 4.78
C ALA A 53 -13.95 1.29 5.41
N SER A 54 -13.58 0.96 6.65
CA SER A 54 -12.38 1.51 7.29
C SER A 54 -11.12 1.03 6.58
N SER A 55 -10.08 1.86 6.53
CA SER A 55 -8.83 1.47 5.90
C SER A 55 -8.10 0.34 6.64
N LEU A 56 -7.66 -0.67 5.89
CA LEU A 56 -6.91 -1.82 6.39
C LEU A 56 -5.41 -1.52 6.36
N ALA A 57 -4.69 -1.84 7.44
CA ALA A 57 -3.23 -1.76 7.49
C ALA A 57 -2.59 -3.11 7.15
N LEU A 58 -1.75 -3.13 6.12
CA LEU A 58 -0.92 -4.26 5.71
C LEU A 58 0.54 -3.99 6.08
N ARG A 59 1.06 -4.71 7.07
CA ARG A 59 2.45 -4.61 7.48
C ARG A 59 3.29 -5.60 6.69
N ARG A 60 4.28 -5.09 5.94
CA ARG A 60 5.21 -5.94 5.19
C ARG A 60 6.48 -6.13 6.00
N ARG A 61 6.81 -7.39 6.31
CA ARG A 61 8.05 -7.74 6.99
C ARG A 61 9.24 -7.48 6.07
N HIS A 62 10.41 -7.24 6.66
CA HIS A 62 11.67 -7.32 5.93
C HIS A 62 11.91 -8.74 5.42
N GLY A 63 12.78 -8.89 4.41
CA GLY A 63 13.11 -10.20 3.84
C GLY A 63 11.99 -10.80 3.02
N ILE A 64 11.20 -9.96 2.33
CA ILE A 64 10.23 -10.46 1.32
C ILE A 64 10.95 -11.31 0.28
N GLU A 65 12.22 -11.00 0.01
CA GLU A 65 13.12 -11.70 -0.88
C GLU A 65 13.33 -13.16 -0.48
N GLY A 66 13.10 -13.54 0.78
CA GLY A 66 13.19 -14.93 1.25
C GLY A 66 11.83 -15.65 1.35
N THR A 67 10.74 -15.05 0.85
CA THR A 67 9.42 -15.68 0.87
C THR A 67 9.18 -16.53 -0.37
N PRO A 68 8.43 -17.64 -0.28
CA PRO A 68 8.10 -18.47 -1.44
C PRO A 68 7.38 -17.72 -2.57
N THR A 69 6.74 -16.59 -2.26
CA THR A 69 6.05 -15.73 -3.24
C THR A 69 7.02 -14.85 -4.04
N PHE A 70 8.22 -14.62 -3.52
CA PHE A 70 9.25 -13.84 -4.20
C PHE A 70 10.11 -14.74 -5.09
N HIS A 71 10.20 -16.03 -4.79
CA HIS A 71 10.91 -17.02 -5.62
C HIS A 71 9.98 -17.73 -6.61
N GLY A 72 10.53 -18.23 -7.72
CA GLY A 72 9.81 -18.92 -8.78
C GLY A 72 8.89 -18.01 -9.60
N ASN A 73 9.09 -16.70 -9.53
CA ASN A 73 8.27 -15.75 -10.28
C ASN A 73 8.74 -15.61 -11.74
N THR A 74 7.88 -15.07 -12.60
CA THR A 74 8.15 -14.86 -14.03
C THR A 74 9.42 -14.06 -14.29
N VAL A 75 9.73 -13.07 -13.45
CA VAL A 75 10.95 -12.25 -13.59
C VAL A 75 12.19 -13.09 -13.30
N GLU A 76 12.20 -13.90 -12.24
CA GLU A 76 13.31 -14.83 -11.97
C GLU A 76 13.54 -15.79 -13.14
N HIS A 77 12.47 -16.36 -13.69
CA HIS A 77 12.56 -17.26 -14.84
C HIS A 77 13.16 -16.58 -16.07
N VAL A 78 12.74 -15.35 -16.40
CA VAL A 78 13.30 -14.59 -17.53
C VAL A 78 14.77 -14.25 -17.28
N VAL A 79 15.14 -13.89 -16.05
CA VAL A 79 16.54 -13.62 -15.70
C VAL A 79 17.41 -14.86 -15.83
N GLU A 80 16.92 -16.02 -15.36
CA GLU A 80 17.64 -17.30 -15.39
C GLU A 80 17.78 -17.86 -16.81
N THR A 81 16.69 -17.89 -17.56
CA THR A 81 16.65 -18.51 -18.91
C THR A 81 17.02 -17.55 -20.04
N ARG A 82 17.05 -16.23 -19.75
CA ARG A 82 17.14 -15.15 -20.75
C ARG A 82 16.09 -15.21 -21.85
N THR A 83 14.99 -15.91 -21.59
CA THR A 83 13.91 -16.10 -22.56
C THR A 83 12.67 -15.36 -22.05
N PRO A 84 12.06 -14.45 -22.83
CA PRO A 84 10.82 -13.79 -22.44
C PRO A 84 9.64 -14.78 -22.40
N PHE A 85 8.66 -14.50 -21.54
CA PHE A 85 7.39 -15.23 -21.42
C PHE A 85 6.39 -14.83 -22.49
#